data_AF-A0A0F9DVY3-F1
#
_entry.id   AF-A0A0F9DVY3-F1
#
_cell.length_a   1.000
_cell.length_b   1.000
_cell.length_c   1.000
_cell.angle_alpha   90.00
_cell.angle_beta   90.00
_cell.angle_gamma   90.00
#
_symmetry.space_group_name_H-M   'P 1'
#
loop_
_entity.id
_entity.type
_entity.pdbx_description
1 polymer ?
#
loop_
_entity_poly.entity_id
_entity_poly.type
_entity_poly.pdbx_seq_one_letter_code
_entity_poly.pdbx_strand_id
1 'polypeptide(L)' 'PGFPRNFIPSFSWGGASGFSTYLPVKAFEAAKVMMARRQVEFTEVDARILEHVFELTKKWRKY' A
#
# COMPACT_ATOMS: atom_id res chain seq x y z
N PRO A 1 -16.60 5.98 -19.01
CA PRO A 1 -17.42 5.68 -17.81
C PRO A 1 -16.86 4.47 -17.05
N GLY A 2 -16.53 4.50 -15.76
CA GLY A 2 -16.72 5.48 -14.72
C GLY A 2 -15.66 5.24 -13.63
N PHE A 3 -15.62 6.10 -12.63
CA PHE A 3 -14.66 6.03 -11.52
C PHE A 3 -14.66 4.62 -10.87
N PRO A 4 -13.49 4.14 -10.39
CA PRO A 4 -13.45 2.90 -9.61
C PRO A 4 -14.44 2.99 -8.43
N ARG A 5 -14.93 1.84 -7.97
CA ARG A 5 -15.81 1.74 -6.78
C ARG A 5 -15.31 2.70 -5.69
N ASN A 6 -16.23 3.38 -5.00
CA ASN A 6 -15.94 4.43 -4.00
C ASN A 6 -14.86 4.05 -2.95
N PHE A 7 -14.53 2.77 -2.80
CA PHE A 7 -13.52 2.27 -1.91
C PHE A 7 -12.48 1.40 -2.64
N ILE A 8 -11.21 1.82 -2.59
CA ILE A 8 -10.04 1.05 -3.03
C ILE A 8 -9.34 0.55 -1.76
N PRO A 9 -9.25 -0.77 -1.53
CA PRO A 9 -8.56 -1.31 -0.36
C PRO A 9 -7.09 -0.88 -0.32
N SER A 10 -6.54 -0.67 0.87
CA SER A 10 -5.09 -0.48 1.03
C SER A 10 -4.31 -1.61 0.36
N PHE A 11 -3.13 -1.28 -0.18
CA PHE A 11 -2.27 -2.21 -0.91
C PHE A 11 -2.94 -2.83 -2.16
N SER A 12 -3.78 -2.06 -2.85
CA SER A 12 -4.29 -2.42 -4.17
C SER A 12 -3.47 -1.75 -5.26
N TRP A 13 -3.10 -2.50 -6.30
CA TRP A 13 -2.37 -2.04 -7.47
C TRP A 13 -3.13 -2.38 -8.74
N GLY A 14 -3.41 -1.39 -9.58
CA GLY A 14 -4.18 -1.58 -10.81
C GLY A 14 -5.22 -0.47 -11.00
N GLY A 15 -6.31 -0.80 -11.71
CA GLY A 15 -7.31 0.18 -12.10
C GLY A 15 -8.49 -0.46 -12.82
N ALA A 16 -8.97 0.17 -13.90
CA ALA A 16 -10.17 -0.26 -14.62
C ALA A 16 -10.15 -1.74 -15.07
N SER A 17 -8.95 -2.27 -15.36
CA SER A 17 -8.76 -3.67 -15.80
C SER A 17 -8.67 -4.69 -14.66
N GLY A 18 -8.78 -4.26 -13.40
CA GLY A 18 -8.64 -5.10 -12.21
C GLY A 18 -7.57 -4.61 -11.25
N PHE A 19 -7.60 -5.17 -10.05
CA PHE A 19 -6.62 -4.90 -8.99
C PHE A 19 -5.84 -6.17 -8.63
N SER A 20 -4.64 -5.96 -8.14
CA SER A 20 -3.74 -6.97 -7.58
C SER A 20 -3.20 -6.48 -6.24
N THR A 21 -2.69 -7.40 -5.42
CA THR A 21 -2.08 -7.02 -4.14
C THR A 21 -0.71 -6.41 -4.35
N TYR A 22 -0.53 -5.20 -3.81
CA TYR A 22 0.76 -4.55 -3.69
C TYR A 22 1.49 -5.08 -2.45
N LEU A 23 2.61 -5.77 -2.64
CA LEU A 23 3.31 -6.43 -1.54
C LEU A 23 4.00 -5.40 -0.62
N PRO A 24 4.04 -5.65 0.70
CA PRO A 24 4.67 -4.73 1.67
C PRO A 24 6.12 -4.40 1.33
N VAL A 25 6.91 -5.38 0.88
CA VAL A 25 8.31 -5.18 0.47
C VAL A 25 8.44 -4.07 -0.58
N LYS A 26 7.59 -4.07 -1.61
CA LYS A 26 7.57 -3.02 -2.63
C LYS A 26 7.08 -1.69 -2.07
N ALA A 27 6.12 -1.72 -1.15
CA ALA A 27 5.65 -0.52 -0.48
C ALA A 27 6.73 0.12 0.41
N PHE A 28 7.62 -0.67 1.04
CA PHE A 28 8.72 -0.16 1.84
C PHE A 28 9.76 0.55 0.97
N GLU A 29 10.07 0.01 -0.20
CA GLU A 29 10.97 0.68 -1.16
C GLU A 29 10.42 2.06 -1.55
N ALA A 30 9.12 2.13 -1.88
CA ALA A 30 8.46 3.39 -2.20
C ALA A 30 8.44 4.35 -1.00
N ALA A 31 8.10 3.85 0.19
CA ALA A 31 8.08 4.65 1.41
C ALA A 31 9.46 5.22 1.75
N LYS A 32 10.51 4.39 1.66
CA LYS A 32 11.90 4.78 1.90
C LYS A 32 12.33 5.91 0.97
N VAL A 33 12.05 5.81 -0.33
CA VAL A 33 12.38 6.85 -1.31
C VAL A 33 11.59 8.15 -1.02
N MET A 34 10.30 8.04 -0.71
CA MET A 34 9.46 9.21 -0.46
C MET A 34 9.77 9.93 0.85
N MET A 35 10.10 9.18 1.91
CA MET A 35 10.49 9.74 3.20
C MET A 35 11.86 10.41 3.12
N ALA A 36 12.82 9.80 2.40
CA ALA A 36 14.14 10.39 2.18
C ALA A 36 14.07 11.76 1.47
N ARG A 37 13.11 11.97 0.57
CA ARG A 37 12.87 13.30 -0.07
C ARG A 37 12.53 14.40 0.94
N ARG A 38 11.99 14.02 2.09
CA ARG A 38 11.64 14.92 3.20
C ARG A 38 12.68 14.90 4.33
N GLN A 39 13.85 14.30 4.09
CA GLN A 39 14.89 14.09 5.10
C GLN A 39 14.42 13.27 6.32
N VAL A 40 13.44 12.39 6.11
CA VAL A 40 12.96 11.46 7.14
C VAL A 40 13.46 10.06 6.82
N GLU A 41 14.06 9.40 7.81
CA GLU A 41 14.49 8.01 7.70
C GLU A 41 13.30 7.06 7.81
N PHE A 42 13.26 6.05 6.94
CA PHE A 42 12.31 4.95 7.07
C PHE A 42 12.89 3.90 8.02
N THR A 43 12.21 3.69 9.14
CA THR A 43 12.67 2.85 10.24
C THR A 43 12.00 1.48 10.27
N GLU A 44 12.49 0.57 11.11
CA GLU A 44 11.84 -0.72 11.37
C GLU A 44 10.45 -0.58 12.02
N VAL A 45 10.19 0.53 12.72
CA VAL A 45 8.87 0.82 13.27
C VAL A 45 7.89 1.10 12.15
N ASP A 46 8.29 1.88 11.14
CA ASP A 46 7.47 2.18 9.97
C ASP A 46 7.15 0.93 9.16
N ALA A 47 8.14 0.06 8.96
CA ALA A 47 7.96 -1.25 8.32
C ALA A 47 6.89 -2.07 9.05
N ARG A 48 7.01 -2.23 10.36
CA ARG A 48 6.03 -2.98 11.17
C ARG A 48 4.63 -2.37 11.14
N ILE A 49 4.51 -1.05 11.12
CA ILE A 49 3.23 -0.37 10.97
C ILE A 49 2.59 -0.74 9.62
N LEU A 50 3.36 -0.66 8.53
CA LEU A 50 2.87 -0.99 7.20
C LEU A 50 2.51 -2.49 7.07
N GLU A 51 3.28 -3.39 7.67
CA GLU A 51 2.93 -4.83 7.75
C GLU A 51 1.64 -5.06 8.53
N HIS A 52 1.48 -4.39 9.68
CA HIS A 52 0.28 -4.50 10.48
C HIS A 52 -0.95 -4.02 9.71
N VAL A 53 -0.86 -2.88 9.03
CA VAL A 53 -1.96 -2.36 8.19
C VAL A 53 -2.25 -3.30 7.02
N PHE A 54 -1.23 -3.90 6.40
CA PHE A 54 -1.41 -4.88 5.33
C PHE A 54 -2.25 -6.07 5.80
N GLU A 55 -1.91 -6.68 6.94
CA GLU A 55 -2.67 -7.82 7.48
C GLU A 55 -4.06 -7.41 7.97
N LEU A 56 -4.18 -6.28 8.70
CA LEU A 56 -5.44 -5.77 9.21
C LEU A 56 -6.47 -5.51 8.09
N THR A 57 -5.99 -5.01 6.95
CA THR A 57 -6.84 -4.65 5.80
C THR A 57 -7.07 -5.80 4.83
N LYS A 58 -6.46 -6.98 5.04
CA LYS A 58 -6.56 -8.16 4.16
C LYS A 58 -8.00 -8.55 3.81
N LYS A 59 -8.93 -8.47 4.77
CA LYS A 59 -10.35 -8.77 4.59
C LYS A 59 -11.04 -7.95 3.49
N TRP A 60 -10.45 -6.81 3.10
CA TRP A 60 -10.99 -5.91 2.08
C TRP A 60 -10.41 -6.15 0.68
N ARG A 61 -9.30 -6.88 0.56
CA ARG A 61 -8.65 -7.23 -0.72
C ARG A 61 -9.37 -8.42 -1.38
N LYS A 62 -10.59 -8.17 -1.89
CA LYS A 62 -11.48 -9.15 -2.54
C LYS A 62 -11.50 -8.97 -4.05
N TYR A 63 -10.36 -9.17 -4.69
CA TYR A 63 -10.19 -9.15 -6.15
C TYR A 63 -9.49 -10.42 -6.61
#